data_AF-A0A3M1ILM5-F1
#
_entry.id   AF-A0A3M1ILM5-F1
#
_cell.length_a   1.000
_cell.length_b   1.000
_cell.length_c   1.000
_cell.angle_alpha   90.00
_cell.angle_beta   90.00
_cell.angle_gamma   90.00
#
_symmetry.space_group_name_H-M   'P 1'
#
loop_
_entity.id
_entity.type
_entity.pdbx_description
1 polymer ?
#
loop_
_entity_poly.entity_id
_entity_poly.type
_entity_poly.pdbx_seq_one_letter_code
_entity_poly.pdbx_strand_id
1 'polypeptide(L)'
;MSLLNIEALKRAELRREPFEYTVVPGFISDDVVARVIESYPDIMKGGSYPLDSVEIAPPLEALVAALDGPEFEAAVEEKFGVSLKGQPKMYSLRGYCRPSDGKIHTDSKDKIITVLLYLNRDWQAPGGKLRMLRSGSDLEDYAEEVPPDNGTLLIFRRSERSW
;
A
#
# COMPACT_ATOMS: atom_id res chain seq x y z
N MET A 1 4.45 -16.43 14.75
CA MET A 1 4.30 -14.95 14.80
C MET A 1 3.40 -14.55 13.65
N SER A 2 2.46 -13.63 13.86
CA SER A 2 1.64 -13.09 12.76
C SER A 2 2.53 -12.29 11.81
N LEU A 3 2.31 -12.42 10.50
CA LEU A 3 3.03 -11.61 9.50
C LEU A 3 2.56 -10.16 9.50
N LEU A 4 1.30 -9.91 9.88
CA LEU A 4 0.65 -8.61 9.84
C LEU A 4 0.39 -8.10 11.26
N ASN A 5 0.67 -6.82 11.51
CA ASN A 5 0.33 -6.15 12.76
C ASN A 5 -1.07 -5.51 12.68
N ILE A 6 -2.10 -6.35 12.72
CA ILE A 6 -3.51 -5.94 12.62
C ILE A 6 -3.90 -4.95 13.73
N GLU A 7 -3.36 -5.13 14.94
CA GLU A 7 -3.63 -4.22 16.05
C GLU A 7 -3.03 -2.82 15.82
N ALA A 8 -1.86 -2.71 15.18
CA ALA A 8 -1.34 -1.41 14.75
C ALA A 8 -2.26 -0.75 13.72
N LEU A 9 -2.79 -1.50 12.75
CA LEU A 9 -3.77 -0.97 11.81
C LEU A 9 -5.02 -0.46 12.54
N LYS A 10 -5.62 -1.24 13.45
CA LYS A 10 -6.80 -0.81 14.21
C LYS A 10 -6.57 0.45 15.04
N ARG A 11 -5.38 0.61 15.63
CA ARG A 11 -5.02 1.78 16.44
C ARG A 11 -4.63 3.02 15.65
N ALA A 12 -4.13 2.85 14.42
CA ALA A 12 -3.69 3.97 13.60
C ALA A 12 -4.82 4.98 13.34
N GLU A 13 -4.49 6.27 13.27
CA GLU A 13 -5.47 7.31 13.01
C GLU A 13 -6.03 7.22 11.59
N LEU A 14 -7.37 7.17 11.48
CA LEU A 14 -8.04 7.47 10.21
C LEU A 14 -8.10 8.97 10.02
N ARG A 15 -7.26 9.50 9.15
CA ARG A 15 -7.32 10.90 8.73
C ARG A 15 -8.48 11.05 7.74
N ARG A 16 -9.22 12.14 7.85
CA ARG A 16 -10.42 12.42 7.02
C ARG A 16 -10.20 13.52 6.00
N GLU A 17 -9.16 14.34 6.18
CA GLU A 17 -8.77 15.42 5.30
C GLU A 17 -7.37 15.14 4.72
N PRO A 18 -7.14 15.31 3.41
CA PRO A 18 -8.08 15.82 2.39
C PRO A 18 -9.08 14.76 1.89
N PHE A 19 -8.89 13.51 2.30
CA PHE A 19 -9.78 12.37 2.09
C PHE A 19 -9.50 11.31 3.17
N GLU A 20 -10.21 10.18 3.16
CA GLU A 20 -10.02 9.11 4.14
C GLU A 20 -8.77 8.26 3.84
N TYR A 21 -7.76 8.30 4.71
CA TYR A 21 -6.57 7.46 4.64
C TYR A 21 -5.95 7.17 6.01
N THR A 22 -5.14 6.12 6.07
CA THR A 22 -4.33 5.75 7.24
C THR A 22 -2.94 5.32 6.80
N VAL A 23 -1.94 5.63 7.62
CA VAL A 23 -0.54 5.23 7.44
C VAL A 23 -0.11 4.46 8.68
N VAL A 24 0.50 3.29 8.49
CA VAL A 24 0.92 2.37 9.56
C VAL A 24 2.37 1.97 9.31
N PRO A 25 3.34 2.73 9.83
CA PRO A 25 4.75 2.35 9.79
C PRO A 25 4.99 1.05 10.55
N GLY A 26 5.91 0.20 10.06
CA GLY A 26 6.21 -1.09 10.71
C GLY A 26 5.01 -2.04 10.80
N PHE A 27 4.09 -1.98 9.83
CA PHE A 27 2.93 -2.87 9.78
C PHE A 27 3.35 -4.34 9.64
N ILE A 28 4.44 -4.58 8.91
CA ILE A 28 5.19 -5.84 8.95
C ILE A 28 6.56 -5.57 9.57
N SER A 29 7.13 -6.54 10.27
CA SER A 29 8.42 -6.37 10.93
C SER A 29 9.60 -6.39 9.94
N ASP A 30 10.72 -5.80 10.34
CA ASP A 30 11.96 -5.80 9.56
C ASP A 30 12.42 -7.20 9.15
N ASP A 31 12.22 -8.20 10.03
CA ASP A 31 12.53 -9.60 9.72
C ASP A 31 11.65 -10.16 8.59
N VAL A 32 10.36 -9.81 8.56
CA VAL A 32 9.45 -10.21 7.48
C VAL A 32 9.84 -9.50 6.18
N VAL A 33 10.12 -8.20 6.25
CA VAL A 33 10.60 -7.41 5.11
C VAL A 33 11.87 -8.03 4.52
N ALA A 34 12.88 -8.31 5.36
CA ALA A 34 14.14 -8.89 4.92
C ALA A 34 13.94 -10.22 4.19
N ARG A 35 13.13 -11.12 4.75
CA ARG A 35 12.82 -12.42 4.14
C ARG A 35 12.09 -12.31 2.80
N VAL A 36 11.20 -11.34 2.65
CA VAL A 36 10.47 -11.11 1.39
C VAL A 36 11.37 -10.52 0.33
N ILE A 37 12.23 -9.54 0.69
CA ILE A 37 13.18 -8.92 -0.24
C ILE A 37 14.18 -9.94 -0.78
N GLU A 38 14.70 -10.82 0.08
CA GLU A 38 15.74 -11.79 -0.27
C GLU A 38 15.31 -12.74 -1.39
N SER A 39 14.00 -12.95 -1.54
CA SER A 39 13.39 -13.75 -2.58
C SER A 39 12.37 -12.97 -3.43
N TYR A 40 12.50 -11.64 -3.51
CA TYR A 40 11.58 -10.83 -4.30
C TYR A 40 11.81 -11.10 -5.80
N PRO A 41 10.74 -11.21 -6.62
CA PRO A 41 10.90 -11.48 -8.04
C PRO A 41 11.71 -10.39 -8.74
N ASP A 42 12.47 -10.80 -9.77
CA ASP A 42 13.33 -9.91 -10.55
C ASP A 42 12.50 -8.99 -11.49
N ILE A 43 11.89 -7.96 -10.91
CA ILE A 43 11.07 -6.98 -11.63
C ILE A 43 11.96 -5.79 -12.04
N MET A 44 12.66 -5.93 -13.17
CA MET A 44 13.64 -4.94 -13.65
C MET A 44 13.07 -3.77 -14.45
N LYS A 45 11.76 -3.78 -14.72
CA LYS A 45 11.08 -2.69 -15.44
C LYS A 45 10.04 -2.04 -14.55
N GLY A 46 9.84 -0.74 -14.74
CA GLY A 46 8.78 -0.04 -14.03
C GLY A 46 7.41 -0.53 -14.47
N GLY A 47 6.42 -0.45 -13.59
CA GLY A 47 5.04 -0.89 -13.86
C GLY A 47 4.39 -1.57 -12.65
N SER A 48 3.25 -2.19 -12.89
CA SER A 48 2.53 -3.03 -11.94
C SER A 48 2.34 -4.41 -12.57
N TYR A 49 2.79 -5.45 -11.87
CA TYR A 49 2.81 -6.82 -12.33
C TYR A 49 1.77 -7.62 -11.56
N PRO A 50 0.71 -8.12 -12.21
CA PRO A 50 -0.22 -9.06 -11.59
C PRO A 50 0.51 -10.27 -10.99
N LEU A 51 0.04 -10.81 -9.87
CA LEU A 51 0.71 -11.92 -9.20
C LEU A 51 0.86 -13.17 -10.08
N ASP A 52 -0.10 -13.44 -10.97
CA ASP A 52 -0.07 -14.56 -11.91
C ASP A 52 0.93 -14.38 -13.07
N SER A 53 1.50 -13.18 -13.22
CA SER A 53 2.50 -12.87 -14.25
C SER A 53 3.95 -13.05 -13.81
N VAL A 54 4.18 -13.39 -12.53
CA VAL A 54 5.50 -13.51 -11.93
C VAL A 54 5.56 -14.71 -10.98
N GLU A 55 6.68 -15.43 -10.97
CA GLU A 55 6.90 -16.47 -9.96
C GLU A 55 7.22 -15.80 -8.62
N ILE A 56 6.42 -16.12 -7.60
CA ILE A 56 6.59 -15.60 -6.24
C ILE A 56 7.11 -16.70 -5.32
N ALA A 57 8.08 -16.35 -4.47
CA ALA A 57 8.65 -17.29 -3.53
C ALA A 57 7.79 -17.43 -2.25
N PRO A 58 7.94 -18.52 -1.48
CA PRO A 58 7.09 -18.79 -0.31
C PRO A 58 6.96 -17.65 0.72
N PRO A 59 7.99 -16.84 1.03
CA PRO A 59 7.83 -15.71 1.94
C PRO A 59 6.82 -14.66 1.42
N LEU A 60 6.86 -14.36 0.12
CA LEU A 60 5.95 -13.40 -0.51
C LEU A 60 4.55 -13.99 -0.68
N GLU A 61 4.44 -15.27 -1.04
CA GLU A 61 3.16 -16.00 -1.08
C GLU A 61 2.44 -15.94 0.27
N ALA A 62 3.15 -16.22 1.37
CA ALA A 62 2.58 -16.19 2.70
C ALA A 62 2.11 -14.78 3.11
N LEU A 63 2.87 -13.75 2.73
CA LEU A 63 2.50 -12.36 3.00
C LEU A 63 1.25 -11.96 2.20
N VAL A 64 1.19 -12.29 0.91
CA VAL A 64 0.01 -12.06 0.08
C VAL A 64 -1.20 -12.80 0.63
N ALA A 65 -1.06 -14.08 1.00
CA ALA A 65 -2.15 -14.86 1.57
C ALA A 65 -2.66 -14.27 2.90
N ALA A 66 -1.77 -13.72 3.73
CA ALA A 66 -2.17 -13.03 4.95
C ALA A 66 -2.95 -11.73 4.66
N LEU A 67 -2.52 -10.95 3.66
CA LEU A 67 -3.22 -9.75 3.21
C LEU A 67 -4.58 -10.07 2.55
N ASP A 68 -4.68 -11.21 1.88
CA ASP A 68 -5.93 -11.69 1.26
C ASP A 68 -6.90 -12.29 2.29
N GLY A 69 -6.40 -12.57 3.50
CA GLY A 69 -7.15 -13.19 4.58
C GLY A 69 -8.29 -12.33 5.15
N PRO A 70 -9.28 -13.00 5.80
CA PRO A 70 -10.46 -12.32 6.34
C PRO A 70 -10.16 -11.37 7.51
N GLU A 71 -9.08 -11.60 8.25
CA GLU A 71 -8.70 -10.74 9.37
C GLU A 71 -8.26 -9.34 8.90
N PHE A 72 -7.46 -9.29 7.83
CA PHE A 72 -7.06 -8.02 7.22
C PHE A 72 -8.26 -7.30 6.59
N GLU A 73 -9.10 -8.03 5.85
CA GLU A 73 -10.34 -7.48 5.27
C GLU A 73 -11.22 -6.82 6.34
N ALA A 74 -11.52 -7.53 7.43
CA ALA A 74 -12.35 -7.02 8.51
C ALA A 74 -11.75 -5.77 9.17
N ALA A 75 -10.42 -5.73 9.36
CA ALA A 75 -9.74 -4.56 9.92
C ALA A 75 -9.85 -3.33 9.02
N VAL A 76 -9.82 -3.52 7.68
CA VAL A 76 -10.02 -2.44 6.72
C VAL A 76 -11.48 -1.99 6.67
N GLU A 77 -12.44 -2.93 6.65
CA GLU A 77 -13.88 -2.63 6.70
C GLU A 77 -14.22 -1.78 7.93
N GLU A 78 -13.75 -2.19 9.11
CA GLU A 78 -13.94 -1.46 10.36
C GLU A 78 -13.30 -0.07 10.31
N LYS A 79 -12.04 0.02 9.84
CA LYS A 79 -11.29 1.28 9.77
C LYS A 79 -12.00 2.33 8.92
N PHE A 80 -12.51 1.94 7.75
CA PHE A 80 -13.06 2.86 6.76
C PHE A 80 -14.60 2.91 6.76
N GLY A 81 -15.27 2.07 7.54
CA GLY A 81 -16.72 1.97 7.56
C GLY A 81 -17.31 1.57 6.20
N VAL A 82 -16.67 0.60 5.52
CA VAL A 82 -17.07 0.11 4.19
C VAL A 82 -17.35 -1.39 4.24
N SER A 83 -18.07 -1.91 3.25
CA SER A 83 -18.25 -3.35 3.03
C SER A 83 -17.39 -3.79 1.84
N LEU A 84 -16.50 -4.74 2.08
CA LEU A 84 -15.58 -5.36 1.12
C LEU A 84 -15.92 -6.83 0.87
N LYS A 85 -16.73 -7.45 1.74
CA LYS A 85 -17.13 -8.85 1.60
C LYS A 85 -17.67 -9.16 0.18
N GLY A 86 -17.01 -10.12 -0.47
CA GLY A 86 -17.38 -10.59 -1.81
C GLY A 86 -16.97 -9.67 -2.96
N GLN A 87 -16.28 -8.57 -2.67
CA GLN A 87 -15.67 -7.72 -3.69
C GLN A 87 -14.36 -8.35 -4.19
N PRO A 88 -14.00 -8.17 -5.48
CA PRO A 88 -12.75 -8.69 -6.01
C PRO A 88 -11.55 -7.99 -5.36
N LYS A 89 -10.54 -8.78 -4.99
CA LYS A 89 -9.23 -8.29 -4.56
C LYS A 89 -8.25 -8.42 -5.72
N MET A 90 -7.42 -7.41 -5.90
CA MET A 90 -6.38 -7.41 -6.91
C MET A 90 -5.06 -7.02 -6.26
N TYR A 91 -4.07 -7.88 -6.42
CA TYR A 91 -2.71 -7.65 -5.97
C TYR A 91 -1.79 -7.53 -7.17
N SER A 92 -0.83 -6.62 -7.07
CA SER A 92 0.22 -6.46 -8.06
C SER A 92 1.52 -6.11 -7.36
N LEU A 93 2.63 -6.54 -7.94
CA LEU A 93 3.97 -6.23 -7.48
C LEU A 93 4.58 -5.12 -8.33
N ARG A 94 5.45 -4.35 -7.69
CA ARG A 94 6.24 -3.31 -8.34
C ARG A 94 7.68 -3.42 -7.87
N GLY A 95 8.62 -3.32 -8.82
CA GLY A 95 10.04 -3.14 -8.55
C GLY A 95 10.46 -1.68 -8.66
N TYR A 96 10.15 -1.04 -9.80
CA TYR A 96 10.59 0.34 -10.09
C TYR A 96 9.43 1.27 -10.44
N CYS A 97 9.62 2.55 -10.13
CA CYS A 97 8.78 3.63 -10.65
C CYS A 97 9.29 4.14 -12.00
N ARG A 98 8.34 4.48 -12.88
CA ARG A 98 8.57 5.24 -14.10
C ARG A 98 8.41 6.74 -13.79
N PRO A 99 9.02 7.64 -14.58
CA PRO A 99 8.81 9.08 -14.44
C PRO A 99 7.33 9.51 -14.51
N SER A 100 6.49 8.75 -15.23
CA SER A 100 5.06 9.01 -15.35
C SER A 100 4.22 8.70 -14.11
N ASP A 101 4.76 7.91 -13.17
CA ASP A 101 3.95 7.35 -12.08
C ASP A 101 3.75 8.33 -10.92
N GLY A 102 4.44 9.48 -10.94
CA GLY A 102 4.26 10.57 -9.98
C GLY A 102 3.26 11.64 -10.43
N LYS A 103 2.52 11.42 -11.52
CA LYS A 103 1.48 12.37 -11.95
C LYS A 103 0.35 12.39 -10.94
N ILE A 104 -0.22 13.57 -10.70
CA ILE A 104 -1.42 13.71 -9.86
C ILE A 104 -2.58 12.97 -10.53
N HIS A 105 -3.22 12.06 -9.80
CA HIS A 105 -4.40 11.34 -10.25
C HIS A 105 -5.19 10.80 -9.05
N THR A 106 -6.49 10.58 -9.24
CA THR A 106 -7.21 9.65 -8.37
C THR A 106 -7.06 8.24 -8.91
N ASP A 107 -7.13 7.26 -8.02
CA ASP A 107 -7.11 5.87 -8.42
C ASP A 107 -8.37 5.48 -9.22
N SER A 108 -8.33 4.33 -9.90
CA SER A 108 -9.40 3.86 -10.78
C SER A 108 -10.78 3.92 -10.11
N LYS A 109 -11.79 4.33 -10.88
CA LYS A 109 -13.17 4.52 -10.41
C LYS A 109 -13.81 3.24 -9.87
N ASP A 110 -13.31 2.08 -10.28
CA ASP A 110 -13.82 0.78 -9.86
C ASP A 110 -13.31 0.34 -8.48
N LYS A 111 -12.35 1.07 -7.89
CA LYS A 111 -11.81 0.73 -6.57
C LYS A 111 -12.66 1.32 -5.45
N ILE A 112 -12.76 0.57 -4.36
CA ILE A 112 -13.35 1.03 -3.09
C ILE A 112 -12.23 1.49 -2.15
N ILE A 113 -11.22 0.64 -1.97
CA ILE A 113 -10.05 0.85 -1.13
C ILE A 113 -8.80 0.58 -1.96
N THR A 114 -7.77 1.40 -1.76
CA THR A 114 -6.42 1.15 -2.27
C THR A 114 -5.49 0.88 -1.10
N VAL A 115 -4.68 -0.18 -1.23
CA VAL A 115 -3.68 -0.60 -0.25
C VAL A 115 -2.31 -0.59 -0.90
N LEU A 116 -1.33 0.01 -0.23
CA LEU A 116 0.09 -0.04 -0.57
C LEU A 116 0.84 -0.60 0.63
N LEU A 117 1.68 -1.60 0.39
CA LEU A 117 2.61 -2.13 1.38
C LEU A 117 4.03 -1.95 0.86
N TYR A 118 4.81 -1.14 1.55
CA TYR A 118 6.17 -0.84 1.15
C TYR A 118 7.16 -1.84 1.75
N LEU A 119 7.95 -2.45 0.87
CA LEU A 119 8.91 -3.48 1.22
C LEU A 119 10.35 -2.97 1.19
N ASN A 120 10.61 -1.70 0.86
CA ASN A 120 11.99 -1.20 0.84
C ASN A 120 12.54 -1.09 2.27
N ARG A 121 13.88 -1.21 2.39
CA ARG A 121 14.61 -0.92 3.61
C ARG A 121 15.34 0.42 3.47
N ASP A 122 15.31 1.23 4.51
CA ASP A 122 16.15 2.42 4.66
C ASP A 122 16.09 3.38 3.44
N TRP A 123 14.91 3.85 3.03
CA TRP A 123 14.78 4.63 1.79
C TRP A 123 15.43 6.02 1.90
N GLN A 124 16.61 6.17 1.29
CA GLN A 124 17.39 7.42 1.32
C GLN A 124 17.15 8.34 0.12
N ALA A 125 16.46 7.87 -0.93
CA ALA A 125 16.28 8.67 -2.13
C ALA A 125 15.31 9.84 -1.87
N PRO A 126 15.57 11.04 -2.44
CA PRO A 126 14.71 12.19 -2.24
C PRO A 126 13.33 12.04 -2.90
N GLY A 127 13.22 11.22 -3.96
CA GLY A 127 11.98 10.93 -4.67
C GLY A 127 11.35 9.59 -4.31
N GLY A 128 10.21 9.28 -4.92
CA GLY A 128 9.49 8.00 -4.76
C GLY A 128 8.57 7.92 -3.54
N LYS A 129 8.51 8.99 -2.75
CA LYS A 129 7.55 9.15 -1.66
C LYS A 129 6.15 9.42 -2.19
N LEU A 130 5.14 8.94 -1.49
CA LEU A 130 3.74 9.20 -1.83
C LEU A 130 3.24 10.42 -1.07
N ARG A 131 2.49 11.30 -1.74
CA ARG A 131 1.86 12.47 -1.13
C ARG A 131 0.35 12.33 -1.21
N MET A 132 -0.34 12.69 -0.13
CA MET A 132 -1.80 12.80 -0.10
C MET A 132 -2.15 14.27 -0.32
N LEU A 133 -2.67 14.60 -1.51
CA LEU A 133 -2.77 15.98 -1.96
C LEU A 133 -4.11 16.61 -1.57
N ARG A 134 -4.08 17.91 -1.28
CA ARG A 134 -5.30 18.71 -1.03
C ARG A 134 -5.95 19.17 -2.33
N SER A 135 -5.20 19.18 -3.44
CA SER A 135 -5.68 19.56 -4.76
C SER A 135 -5.19 18.61 -5.86
N GLY A 136 -5.95 18.53 -6.96
CA GLY A 136 -5.60 17.74 -8.14
C GLY A 136 -4.62 18.43 -9.10
N SER A 137 -4.03 19.56 -8.71
CA SER A 137 -3.28 20.44 -9.61
C SER A 137 -1.90 20.86 -9.10
N ASP A 138 -1.59 20.65 -7.81
CA ASP A 138 -0.34 21.05 -7.20
C ASP A 138 0.24 19.93 -6.32
N LEU A 139 1.46 19.48 -6.66
CA LEU A 139 2.18 18.44 -5.92
C LEU A 139 2.73 18.93 -4.57
N GLU A 140 2.87 20.25 -4.39
CA GLU A 140 3.39 20.85 -3.16
C GLU A 140 2.25 21.20 -2.18
N ASP A 141 1.00 21.15 -2.62
CA ASP A 141 -0.19 21.31 -1.78
C ASP A 141 -0.64 19.95 -1.21
N TYR A 142 0.17 19.40 -0.30
CA TYR A 142 -0.07 18.09 0.33
C TYR A 142 -0.37 18.19 1.84
N ALA A 143 -1.10 17.19 2.34
CA ALA A 143 -1.36 17.05 3.77
C ALA A 143 -0.29 16.23 4.47
N GLU A 144 0.25 15.22 3.80
CA GLU A 144 1.29 14.34 4.32
C GLU A 144 2.10 13.73 3.16
N GLU A 145 3.39 13.50 3.39
CA GLU A 145 4.32 12.82 2.49
C GLU A 145 4.87 11.58 3.20
N VAL A 146 4.70 10.41 2.61
CA VAL A 146 5.01 9.11 3.21
C VAL A 146 6.18 8.45 2.48
N PRO A 147 7.28 8.13 3.19
CA PRO A 147 8.39 7.40 2.60
C PRO A 147 7.99 5.93 2.33
N PRO A 148 8.48 5.33 1.22
CA PRO A 148 8.09 3.99 0.84
C PRO A 148 8.99 2.93 1.51
N ASP A 149 9.08 2.88 2.84
CA ASP A 149 10.02 1.99 3.53
C ASP A 149 9.49 1.31 4.80
N ASN A 150 10.32 0.41 5.35
CA ASN A 150 10.21 -0.15 6.70
C ASN A 150 8.87 -0.83 6.98
N GLY A 151 8.38 -1.62 6.01
CA GLY A 151 7.15 -2.37 6.17
C GLY A 151 5.91 -1.48 6.33
N THR A 152 5.96 -0.24 5.84
CA THR A 152 4.87 0.73 5.98
C THR A 152 3.67 0.32 5.14
N LEU A 153 2.51 0.27 5.78
CA LEU A 153 1.21 0.11 5.13
C LEU A 153 0.56 1.48 4.97
N LEU A 154 0.04 1.75 3.77
CA LEU A 154 -0.79 2.92 3.50
C LEU A 154 -2.09 2.44 2.87
N ILE A 155 -3.21 2.89 3.42
CA ILE A 155 -4.54 2.58 2.90
C ILE A 155 -5.30 3.88 2.71
N PHE A 156 -6.00 4.01 1.59
CA PHE A 156 -6.95 5.10 1.39
C PHE A 156 -8.23 4.62 0.73
N ARG A 157 -9.31 5.32 1.03
CA ARG A 157 -10.58 5.16 0.33
C ARG A 157 -10.56 5.94 -0.97
N ARG A 158 -10.87 5.25 -2.06
CA ARG A 158 -10.97 5.89 -3.37
C ARG A 158 -12.11 6.92 -3.37
N SER A 159 -11.85 8.11 -3.89
CA SER A 159 -12.86 9.15 -4.11
C SER A 159 -12.51 10.05 -5.29
N GLU A 160 -13.39 10.98 -5.67
CA GLU A 160 -13.08 12.01 -6.68
C GLU A 160 -12.06 13.06 -6.20
N ARG A 161 -11.62 12.98 -4.93
CA ARG A 161 -10.64 13.89 -4.33
C ARG A 161 -9.44 13.17 -3.70
N SER A 162 -9.33 11.85 -3.87
CA SER A 162 -8.21 11.07 -3.34
C SER A 162 -6.99 11.19 -4.26
N TRP A 163 -6.41 12.39 -4.29
CA TRP A 163 -5.27 12.79 -5.12
C TRP A 163 -3.92 12.47 -4.49
#